data_AF-A0AAW6Y7D8-F1
#
_entry.id   AF-A0AAW6Y7D8-F1
#
_cell.length_a   1.000
_cell.length_b   1.000
_cell.length_c   1.000
_cell.angle_alpha   90.00
_cell.angle_beta   90.00
_cell.angle_gamma   90.00
#
_symmetry.space_group_name_H-M   'P 1'
#
loop_
_entity.id
_entity.type
_entity.pdbx_description
1 polymer ?
#
loop_
_entity_poly.entity_id
_entity_poly.type
_entity_poly.pdbx_seq_one_letter_code
_entity_poly.pdbx_strand_id
1 'polypeptide(L)'
;MFQDTLFQTALGVMVNRFEILRSISMKLYIYDHCPFCVRARMIFGLRDVAVEEVVLANDDEATPIGMIGSKQVPILQKEDGSFMGESLDIVRYIDQGCLKEEVRPEVQAWLDKVGEYNNKLVQPRMVKIGLPEFETDEAKKYFIDKKEKSIGNFETNLNKTAQYLEHLHQDLAELEALVCEGEGLCGEISLEDILTFPILRNLTVVRGIQWPQKLMDYLLAMSERSGVALYFDRAL
;
A
#
# COMPACT_ATOMS: atom_id res chain seq x y z
N MET A 1 29.40 38.28 -30.19
CA MET A 1 28.70 38.90 -29.04
C MET A 1 27.18 38.64 -29.03
N PHE A 2 26.51 38.37 -30.17
CA PHE A 2 25.07 38.07 -30.20
C PHE A 2 24.69 36.57 -30.07
N GLN A 3 25.62 35.63 -30.28
CA GLN A 3 25.33 34.19 -30.14
C GLN A 3 25.42 33.69 -28.70
N ASP A 4 26.28 34.28 -27.86
CA ASP A 4 26.46 33.87 -26.47
C ASP A 4 25.23 34.22 -25.59
N THR A 5 24.53 35.32 -25.91
CA THR A 5 23.33 35.75 -25.18
C THR A 5 22.14 34.83 -25.47
N LEU A 6 21.99 34.33 -26.70
CA LEU A 6 20.94 33.38 -27.08
C LEU A 6 21.15 32.01 -26.41
N PHE A 7 22.40 31.56 -26.30
CA PHE A 7 22.74 30.30 -25.65
C PHE A 7 22.50 30.34 -24.13
N GLN A 8 22.87 31.44 -23.45
CA GLN A 8 22.61 31.62 -22.02
C GLN A 8 21.10 31.77 -21.72
N THR A 9 20.33 32.39 -22.60
CA THR A 9 18.87 32.53 -22.44
C THR A 9 18.15 31.18 -22.64
N ALA A 10 18.58 30.37 -23.62
CA ALA A 10 18.03 29.03 -23.83
C ALA A 10 18.36 28.06 -22.68
N LEU A 11 19.59 28.13 -22.13
CA LEU A 11 19.97 27.35 -20.95
C LEU A 11 19.17 27.79 -19.72
N GLY A 12 18.98 29.09 -19.50
CA GLY A 12 18.18 29.63 -18.41
C GLY A 12 16.71 29.22 -18.48
N VAL A 13 16.11 29.20 -19.67
CA VAL A 13 14.72 28.73 -19.87
C VAL A 13 14.59 27.22 -19.68
N MET A 14 15.58 26.42 -20.11
CA MET A 14 15.57 24.96 -19.88
C MET A 14 15.76 24.59 -18.41
N VAL A 15 16.68 25.25 -17.69
CA VAL A 15 16.88 25.03 -16.25
C VAL A 15 15.63 25.43 -15.47
N ASN A 16 15.02 26.56 -15.80
CA ASN A 16 13.77 27.00 -15.18
C ASN A 16 12.59 26.07 -15.51
N ARG A 17 12.53 25.50 -16.72
CA ARG A 17 11.53 24.47 -17.08
C ARG A 17 11.75 23.16 -16.33
N PHE A 18 13.00 22.76 -16.07
CA PHE A 18 13.34 21.59 -15.26
C PHE A 18 13.02 21.80 -13.78
N GLU A 19 13.22 23.01 -13.24
CA GLU A 19 12.83 23.36 -11.87
C GLU A 19 11.30 23.54 -11.70
N ILE A 20 10.61 24.07 -12.71
CA ILE A 20 9.13 24.18 -12.73
C ILE A 20 8.48 22.79 -12.90
N LEU A 21 9.05 21.89 -13.71
CA LEU A 21 8.61 20.49 -13.79
C LEU A 21 8.88 19.72 -12.47
N ARG A 22 9.87 20.17 -11.69
CA ARG A 22 10.13 19.67 -10.34
C ARG A 22 9.17 20.23 -9.29
N SER A 23 8.33 21.21 -9.64
CA SER A 23 7.41 21.89 -8.72
C SER A 23 5.92 21.52 -8.91
N ILE A 24 5.60 20.50 -9.71
CA ILE A 24 4.23 20.02 -9.92
C ILE A 24 4.21 18.48 -10.02
N SER A 25 4.75 17.78 -9.02
CA SER A 25 4.56 16.34 -8.90
C SER A 25 3.47 16.05 -7.87
N MET A 26 2.56 15.13 -8.19
CA MET A 26 1.59 14.61 -7.23
C MET A 26 2.30 14.09 -5.97
N LYS A 27 1.64 14.22 -4.82
CA LYS A 27 2.10 13.64 -3.55
C LYS A 27 1.09 12.65 -3.02
N LEU A 28 1.57 11.51 -2.51
CA LEU A 28 0.73 10.51 -1.86
C LEU A 28 1.13 10.38 -0.40
N TYR A 29 0.27 10.89 0.49
CA TYR A 29 0.46 10.81 1.93
C TYR A 29 -0.01 9.45 2.44
N ILE A 30 0.87 8.72 3.13
CA ILE A 30 0.67 7.30 3.44
C ILE A 30 1.12 6.91 4.85
N TYR A 31 0.67 5.72 5.27
CA TYR A 31 1.40 4.86 6.21
C TYR A 31 1.83 3.60 5.44
N ASP A 32 3.07 3.15 5.59
CA ASP A 32 3.58 2.00 4.83
C ASP A 32 2.81 0.70 5.15
N HIS A 33 2.40 0.48 6.40
CA HIS A 33 1.61 -0.71 6.77
C HIS A 33 0.16 -0.68 6.27
N CYS A 34 -0.36 0.47 5.86
CA CYS A 34 -1.80 0.62 5.62
C CYS A 34 -2.19 -0.05 4.29
N PRO A 35 -3.07 -1.07 4.29
CA PRO A 35 -3.44 -1.76 3.06
C PRO A 35 -4.18 -0.83 2.08
N PHE A 36 -4.89 0.19 2.56
CA PHE A 36 -5.48 1.22 1.71
C PHE A 36 -4.44 2.12 1.05
N CYS A 37 -3.32 2.41 1.74
CA CYS A 37 -2.20 3.13 1.13
C CYS A 37 -1.53 2.26 0.06
N VAL A 38 -1.36 0.96 0.32
CA VAL A 38 -0.83 0.03 -0.69
C VAL A 38 -1.71 0.02 -1.95
N ARG A 39 -3.05 0.01 -1.83
CA ARG A 39 -3.96 0.13 -3.00
C ARG A 39 -3.62 1.34 -3.87
N ALA A 40 -3.50 2.51 -3.25
CA ALA A 40 -3.19 3.74 -3.97
C ALA A 40 -1.79 3.71 -4.57
N ARG A 41 -0.78 3.22 -3.86
CA ARG A 41 0.60 3.07 -4.37
C ARG A 41 0.67 2.14 -5.57
N MET A 42 -0.06 1.03 -5.52
CA MET A 42 -0.06 0.03 -6.59
C MET A 42 -0.37 0.64 -7.94
N ILE A 43 -1.40 1.49 -8.03
CA ILE A 43 -1.83 1.99 -9.33
C ILE A 43 -0.80 2.92 -9.98
N PHE A 44 -0.02 3.66 -9.18
CA PHE A 44 1.06 4.50 -9.70
C PHE A 44 2.14 3.66 -10.38
N GLY A 45 2.60 2.58 -9.75
CA GLY A 45 3.56 1.66 -10.36
C GLY A 45 2.99 0.92 -11.57
N LEU A 46 1.76 0.40 -11.47
CA LEU A 46 1.09 -0.35 -12.55
C LEU A 46 0.77 0.49 -13.79
N ARG A 47 0.81 1.83 -13.68
CA ARG A 47 0.59 2.76 -14.79
C ARG A 47 1.82 3.58 -15.14
N ASP A 48 2.96 3.31 -14.50
CA ASP A 48 4.20 4.06 -14.67
C ASP A 48 4.01 5.58 -14.47
N VAL A 49 3.24 5.95 -13.45
CA VAL A 49 2.96 7.34 -13.07
C VAL A 49 3.80 7.71 -11.86
N ALA A 50 4.61 8.77 -12.00
CA ALA A 50 5.44 9.26 -10.91
C ALA A 50 4.60 9.92 -9.79
N VAL A 51 4.96 9.62 -8.54
CA VAL A 51 4.37 10.25 -7.34
C VAL A 51 5.42 10.33 -6.24
N GLU A 52 5.40 11.43 -5.48
CA GLU A 52 6.18 11.56 -4.25
C GLU A 52 5.42 10.91 -3.09
N GLU A 53 5.95 9.82 -2.52
CA GLU A 53 5.39 9.23 -1.30
C GLU A 53 5.83 10.02 -0.06
N VAL A 54 4.88 10.44 0.76
CA VAL A 54 5.12 11.16 2.02
C VAL A 54 4.56 10.32 3.17
N VAL A 55 5.44 9.72 3.97
CA VAL A 55 5.00 8.93 5.14
C VAL A 55 4.71 9.88 6.30
N LEU A 56 3.48 9.83 6.81
CA LEU A 56 3.07 10.59 7.99
C LEU A 56 3.36 9.79 9.27
N ALA A 57 3.66 10.47 10.37
CA ALA A 57 3.70 9.83 11.68
C ALA A 57 2.30 9.30 12.04
N ASN A 58 2.22 8.13 12.68
CA ASN A 58 0.92 7.49 12.92
C ASN A 58 0.03 8.28 13.89
N ASP A 59 0.62 9.04 14.79
CA ASP A 59 -0.04 9.94 15.74
C ASP A 59 -0.32 11.35 15.19
N ASP A 60 0.15 11.67 13.97
CA ASP A 60 -0.20 12.93 13.31
C ASP A 60 -1.67 12.93 12.89
N GLU A 61 -2.50 13.63 13.65
CA GLU A 61 -3.90 13.90 13.30
C GLU A 61 -4.06 15.20 12.51
N ALA A 62 -3.23 16.19 12.79
CA ALA A 62 -3.41 17.55 12.31
C ALA A 62 -3.27 17.64 10.79
N THR A 63 -2.25 16.99 10.22
CA THR A 63 -1.98 17.01 8.78
C THR A 63 -3.14 16.44 7.96
N PRO A 64 -3.58 15.17 8.15
CA PRO A 64 -4.67 14.63 7.35
C PRO A 64 -6.01 15.33 7.59
N ILE A 65 -6.29 15.78 8.83
CA ILE A 65 -7.49 16.57 9.13
C ILE A 65 -7.46 17.91 8.38
N GLY A 66 -6.31 18.58 8.31
CA GLY A 66 -6.16 19.83 7.56
C GLY A 66 -6.35 19.67 6.05
N MET A 67 -6.05 18.48 5.50
CA MET A 67 -6.16 18.21 4.06
C MET A 67 -7.59 17.82 3.63
N ILE A 68 -8.23 16.92 4.38
CA ILE A 68 -9.50 16.28 3.97
C ILE A 68 -10.55 16.23 5.09
N GLY A 69 -10.34 16.96 6.19
CA GLY A 69 -11.30 17.08 7.29
C GLY A 69 -11.38 15.87 8.23
N SER A 70 -10.54 14.85 8.04
CA SER A 70 -10.55 13.62 8.85
C SER A 70 -9.17 12.97 8.92
N LYS A 71 -8.89 12.26 10.02
CA LYS A 71 -7.62 11.52 10.20
C LYS A 71 -7.67 10.19 9.44
N GLN A 72 -7.34 10.23 8.16
CA GLN A 72 -7.26 9.04 7.32
C GLN A 72 -6.19 9.19 6.22
N VAL A 73 -5.70 8.06 5.73
CA VAL A 73 -4.76 7.93 4.61
C VAL A 73 -5.15 6.68 3.80
N PRO A 74 -4.87 6.61 2.49
CA PRO A 74 -4.05 7.54 1.69
C PRO A 74 -4.74 8.88 1.41
N ILE A 75 -3.93 9.90 1.14
CA ILE A 75 -4.38 11.18 0.60
C ILE A 75 -3.50 11.52 -0.62
N LEU A 76 -4.11 11.74 -1.77
CA LEU A 76 -3.45 12.26 -2.95
C LEU A 76 -3.56 13.78 -2.95
N GLN A 77 -2.43 14.48 -3.04
CA GLN A 77 -2.38 15.86 -3.49
C GLN A 77 -2.15 15.87 -5.00
N LYS A 78 -3.14 16.39 -5.74
CA LYS A 78 -3.09 16.52 -7.19
C LYS A 78 -2.15 17.65 -7.61
N GLU A 79 -1.84 17.71 -8.90
CA GLU A 79 -1.03 18.78 -9.52
C GLU A 79 -1.60 20.18 -9.27
N ASP A 80 -2.94 20.31 -9.21
CA ASP A 80 -3.64 21.57 -8.91
C ASP A 80 -3.58 21.98 -7.42
N GLY A 81 -2.92 21.18 -6.58
CA GLY A 81 -2.77 21.40 -5.15
C GLY A 81 -3.95 20.95 -4.29
N SER A 82 -5.06 20.51 -4.89
CA SER A 82 -6.21 19.99 -4.13
C SER A 82 -6.03 18.54 -3.72
N PHE A 83 -6.73 18.15 -2.64
CA PHE A 83 -6.60 16.85 -1.99
C PHE A 83 -7.74 15.89 -2.33
N MET A 84 -7.42 14.60 -2.40
CA MET A 84 -8.35 13.49 -2.60
C MET A 84 -8.05 12.39 -1.60
N GLY A 85 -9.03 12.02 -0.77
CA GLY A 85 -8.98 10.82 0.07
C GLY A 85 -9.54 9.59 -0.66
N GLU A 86 -9.78 8.51 0.08
CA GLU A 86 -10.35 7.24 -0.42
C GLU A 86 -9.47 6.49 -1.43
N SER A 87 -8.89 5.38 -0.99
CA SER A 87 -7.93 4.62 -1.79
C SER A 87 -8.43 4.18 -3.17
N LEU A 88 -9.71 3.80 -3.30
CA LEU A 88 -10.26 3.35 -4.58
C LEU A 88 -10.60 4.53 -5.51
N ASP A 89 -10.90 5.70 -4.97
CA ASP A 89 -11.10 6.90 -5.78
C ASP A 89 -9.76 7.37 -6.36
N ILE A 90 -8.68 7.30 -5.56
CA ILE A 90 -7.31 7.52 -6.04
C ILE A 90 -6.95 6.50 -7.13
N VAL A 91 -7.26 5.21 -6.93
CA VAL A 91 -7.02 4.18 -7.94
C VAL A 91 -7.71 4.52 -9.25
N ARG A 92 -9.01 4.82 -9.22
CA ARG A 92 -9.78 5.17 -10.41
C ARG A 92 -9.29 6.46 -11.08
N TYR A 93 -8.88 7.45 -10.28
CA TYR A 93 -8.36 8.71 -10.78
C TYR A 93 -7.08 8.52 -11.61
N ILE A 94 -6.13 7.71 -11.12
CA ILE A 94 -4.86 7.44 -11.82
C ILE A 94 -5.06 6.47 -12.97
N ASP A 95 -5.89 5.45 -12.79
CA ASP A 95 -6.13 4.40 -13.79
C ASP A 95 -6.91 4.88 -15.03
N GLN A 96 -7.77 5.89 -14.87
CA GLN A 96 -8.64 6.43 -15.93
C GLN A 96 -9.60 5.41 -16.55
N GLY A 97 -9.97 4.35 -15.82
CA GLY A 97 -11.01 3.39 -16.19
C GLY A 97 -10.53 2.24 -17.08
N CYS A 98 -9.22 1.97 -17.10
CA CYS A 98 -8.62 0.82 -17.76
C CYS A 98 -8.72 -0.47 -16.93
N LEU A 99 -8.89 -0.36 -15.61
CA LEU A 99 -8.93 -1.47 -14.67
C LEU A 99 -10.32 -2.13 -14.68
N LYS A 100 -10.34 -3.46 -14.78
CA LYS A 100 -11.56 -4.24 -14.59
C LYS A 100 -12.01 -4.17 -13.12
N GLU A 101 -13.24 -3.70 -12.89
CA GLU A 101 -13.83 -3.49 -11.55
C GLU A 101 -14.55 -4.72 -10.99
N GLU A 102 -14.79 -5.75 -11.79
CA GLU A 102 -15.46 -6.98 -11.34
C GLU A 102 -14.55 -7.78 -10.40
N VAL A 103 -15.09 -8.15 -9.24
CA VAL A 103 -14.44 -9.02 -8.25
C VAL A 103 -15.22 -10.31 -8.18
N ARG A 104 -14.55 -11.45 -8.41
CA ARG A 104 -15.17 -12.76 -8.30
C ARG A 104 -15.70 -12.99 -6.87
N PRO A 105 -16.92 -13.52 -6.70
CA PRO A 105 -17.51 -13.76 -5.38
C PRO A 105 -16.62 -14.61 -4.46
N GLU A 106 -15.87 -15.56 -5.00
CA GLU A 106 -14.96 -16.43 -4.26
C GLU A 106 -13.75 -15.65 -3.72
N VAL A 107 -13.25 -14.68 -4.48
CA VAL A 107 -12.17 -13.78 -4.03
C VAL A 107 -12.69 -12.83 -2.97
N GLN A 108 -13.89 -12.28 -3.14
CA GLN A 108 -14.53 -11.44 -2.11
C GLN A 108 -14.76 -12.22 -0.81
N ALA A 109 -15.26 -13.46 -0.90
CA ALA A 109 -15.46 -14.33 0.26
C ALA A 109 -14.13 -14.63 0.97
N TRP A 110 -13.05 -14.85 0.22
CA TRP A 110 -11.72 -15.02 0.80
C TRP A 110 -11.25 -13.75 1.54
N LEU A 111 -11.41 -12.58 0.93
CA LEU A 111 -11.07 -11.28 1.53
C LEU A 111 -11.82 -11.04 2.83
N ASP A 112 -13.13 -11.35 2.85
CA ASP A 112 -13.97 -11.20 4.04
C ASP A 112 -13.51 -12.14 5.16
N LYS A 113 -13.32 -13.43 4.85
CA LYS A 113 -12.88 -14.47 5.78
C LYS A 113 -11.52 -14.14 6.41
N VAL A 114 -10.51 -13.84 5.58
CA VAL A 114 -9.16 -13.50 6.06
C VAL A 114 -9.16 -12.12 6.75
N GLY A 115 -10.05 -11.22 6.34
CA GLY A 115 -10.32 -9.92 6.95
C GLY A 115 -10.58 -9.98 8.47
N GLU A 116 -11.26 -11.02 8.94
CA GLU A 116 -11.67 -11.18 10.34
C GLU A 116 -10.49 -11.38 11.31
N TYR A 117 -9.35 -11.90 10.83
CA TYR A 117 -8.27 -12.31 11.71
C TYR A 117 -6.87 -11.88 11.27
N ASN A 118 -6.61 -11.55 9.99
CA ASN A 118 -5.25 -11.24 9.52
C ASN A 118 -4.57 -10.13 10.35
N ASN A 119 -5.33 -9.13 10.81
CA ASN A 119 -4.79 -8.04 11.62
C ASN A 119 -4.22 -8.50 12.97
N LYS A 120 -4.71 -9.64 13.49
CA LYS A 120 -4.16 -10.29 14.71
C LYS A 120 -2.76 -10.87 14.46
N LEU A 121 -2.43 -11.24 13.23
CA LEU A 121 -1.09 -11.64 12.83
C LEU A 121 -0.21 -10.43 12.50
N VAL A 122 -0.75 -9.48 11.74
CA VAL A 122 0.02 -8.42 11.07
C VAL A 122 0.32 -7.24 11.99
N GLN A 123 -0.69 -6.63 12.62
CA GLN A 123 -0.53 -5.36 13.35
C GLN A 123 0.44 -5.44 14.54
N PRO A 124 0.47 -6.53 15.33
CA PRO A 124 1.47 -6.69 16.39
C PRO A 124 2.93 -6.71 15.90
N ARG A 125 3.15 -7.07 14.63
CA ARG A 125 4.48 -7.12 14.01
C ARG A 125 4.87 -5.81 13.36
N MET A 126 3.93 -5.08 12.75
CA MET A 126 4.21 -3.83 12.05
C MET A 126 4.91 -2.78 12.92
N VAL A 127 4.54 -2.69 14.20
CA VAL A 127 5.18 -1.78 15.17
C VAL A 127 6.61 -2.19 15.57
N LYS A 128 7.08 -3.37 15.14
CA LYS A 128 8.38 -3.96 15.50
C LYS A 128 9.38 -4.03 14.35
N ILE A 129 8.98 -3.71 13.12
CA ILE A 129 9.83 -3.84 11.91
C ILE A 129 10.44 -2.51 11.42
N GLY A 130 10.36 -1.46 12.24
CA GLY A 130 10.97 -0.16 11.94
C GLY A 130 10.30 0.59 10.79
N LEU A 131 8.97 0.59 10.71
CA LEU A 131 8.25 1.40 9.71
C LEU A 131 8.34 2.89 10.04
N PRO A 132 8.43 3.78 9.03
CA PRO A 132 8.66 5.21 9.25
C PRO A 132 7.52 5.89 10.03
N GLU A 133 6.27 5.46 9.85
CA GLU A 133 5.13 5.99 10.61
C GLU A 133 5.19 5.66 12.11
N PHE A 134 6.10 4.78 12.52
CA PHE A 134 6.33 4.32 13.89
C PHE A 134 7.74 4.67 14.39
N GLU A 135 8.36 5.72 13.87
CA GLU A 135 9.69 6.16 14.30
C GLU A 135 9.74 6.50 15.80
N THR A 136 8.70 7.15 16.32
CA THR A 136 8.59 7.54 17.73
C THR A 136 7.83 6.51 18.57
N ASP A 137 8.12 6.47 19.86
CA ASP A 137 7.40 5.59 20.80
C ASP A 137 5.97 6.07 21.04
N GLU A 138 5.73 7.37 20.90
CA GLU A 138 4.40 7.98 20.92
C GLU A 138 3.53 7.48 19.76
N ALA A 139 4.08 7.45 18.53
CA ALA A 139 3.37 6.94 17.35
C ALA A 139 3.05 5.45 17.49
N LYS A 140 4.01 4.64 17.98
CA LYS A 140 3.76 3.22 18.29
C LYS A 140 2.66 3.06 19.33
N LYS A 141 2.74 3.81 20.44
CA LYS A 141 1.77 3.74 21.53
C LYS A 141 0.38 4.13 21.06
N TYR A 142 0.26 5.22 20.30
CA TYR A 142 -1.01 5.66 19.71
C TYR A 142 -1.65 4.54 18.87
N PHE A 143 -0.86 3.89 18.01
CA PHE A 143 -1.35 2.78 17.21
C PHE A 143 -1.77 1.58 18.05
N ILE A 144 -0.93 1.12 18.99
CA ILE A 144 -1.20 -0.02 19.87
C ILE A 144 -2.48 0.21 20.66
N ASP A 145 -2.58 1.35 21.38
CA ASP A 145 -3.74 1.68 22.21
C ASP A 145 -5.05 1.71 21.39
N LYS A 146 -4.99 2.16 20.14
CA LYS A 146 -6.14 2.21 19.24
C LYS A 146 -6.50 0.82 18.72
N LYS A 147 -5.52 0.02 18.31
CA LYS A 147 -5.74 -1.26 17.65
C LYS A 147 -6.05 -2.39 18.62
N GLU A 148 -5.48 -2.40 19.83
CA GLU A 148 -5.82 -3.41 20.83
C GLU A 148 -7.30 -3.37 21.24
N LYS A 149 -7.95 -2.20 21.15
CA LYS A 149 -9.41 -2.07 21.34
C LYS A 149 -10.22 -2.78 20.25
N SER A 150 -9.64 -2.97 19.05
CA SER A 150 -10.32 -3.57 17.90
C SER A 150 -9.98 -5.05 17.72
N ILE A 151 -8.72 -5.43 17.91
CA ILE A 151 -8.25 -6.79 17.61
C ILE A 151 -7.83 -7.59 18.85
N GLY A 152 -7.97 -7.00 20.04
CA GLY A 152 -7.47 -7.55 21.29
C GLY A 152 -5.97 -7.32 21.51
N ASN A 153 -5.48 -7.76 22.66
CA ASN A 153 -4.10 -7.53 23.07
C ASN A 153 -3.08 -8.14 22.10
N PHE A 154 -2.06 -7.36 21.75
CA PHE A 154 -1.04 -7.70 20.75
C PHE A 154 -0.19 -8.90 21.18
N GLU A 155 0.24 -8.96 22.44
CA GLU A 155 1.03 -10.07 22.96
C GLU A 155 0.23 -11.39 22.95
N THR A 156 -1.04 -11.34 23.37
CA THR A 156 -1.96 -12.47 23.29
C THR A 156 -2.10 -12.97 21.85
N ASN A 157 -2.25 -12.05 20.89
CA ASN A 157 -2.34 -12.40 19.47
C ASN A 157 -1.04 -13.00 18.93
N LEU A 158 0.12 -12.49 19.34
CA LEU A 158 1.42 -13.07 19.00
C LEU A 158 1.55 -14.52 19.54
N ASN A 159 1.13 -14.76 20.78
CA ASN A 159 1.15 -16.09 21.40
C ASN A 159 0.20 -17.08 20.70
N LYS A 160 -0.83 -16.59 20.01
CA LYS A 160 -1.77 -17.39 19.20
C LYS A 160 -1.34 -17.56 17.74
N THR A 161 -0.13 -17.11 17.36
CA THR A 161 0.34 -17.16 15.96
C THR A 161 0.15 -18.54 15.34
N ALA A 162 0.56 -19.63 16.01
CA ALA A 162 0.43 -20.99 15.47
C ALA A 162 -1.02 -21.35 15.10
N GLN A 163 -1.99 -20.98 15.95
CA GLN A 163 -3.42 -21.22 15.70
C GLN A 163 -3.93 -20.43 14.50
N TYR A 164 -3.52 -19.17 14.36
CA TYR A 164 -3.90 -18.36 13.20
C TYR A 164 -3.25 -18.87 11.91
N LEU A 165 -2.03 -19.41 11.98
CA LEU A 165 -1.35 -19.98 10.82
C LEU A 165 -2.02 -21.26 10.32
N GLU A 166 -2.54 -22.11 11.20
CA GLU A 166 -3.29 -23.32 10.80
C GLU A 166 -4.48 -22.98 9.89
N HIS A 167 -5.24 -21.93 10.23
CA HIS A 167 -6.35 -21.45 9.40
C HIS A 167 -5.83 -20.77 8.13
N LEU A 168 -4.83 -19.90 8.26
CA LEU A 168 -4.30 -19.14 7.13
C LEU A 168 -3.71 -20.03 6.03
N HIS A 169 -3.06 -21.14 6.38
CA HIS A 169 -2.52 -22.06 5.36
C HIS A 169 -3.63 -22.70 4.51
N GLN A 170 -4.78 -23.01 5.11
CA GLN A 170 -5.95 -23.50 4.37
C GLN A 170 -6.52 -22.40 3.48
N ASP A 171 -6.68 -21.19 4.02
CA ASP A 171 -7.20 -20.04 3.26
C ASP A 171 -6.28 -19.68 2.09
N LEU A 172 -4.95 -19.74 2.27
CA LEU A 172 -4.01 -19.49 1.18
C LEU A 172 -4.09 -20.56 0.09
N ALA A 173 -4.32 -21.82 0.45
CA ALA A 173 -4.55 -22.89 -0.54
C ALA A 173 -5.86 -22.67 -1.32
N GLU A 174 -6.93 -22.21 -0.65
CA GLU A 174 -8.19 -21.82 -1.30
C GLU A 174 -7.95 -20.68 -2.31
N LEU A 175 -7.22 -19.63 -1.93
CA LEU A 175 -6.90 -18.53 -2.83
C LEU A 175 -6.00 -18.97 -3.99
N GLU A 176 -5.00 -19.81 -3.75
CA GLU A 176 -4.12 -20.34 -4.79
C GLU A 176 -4.91 -21.05 -5.90
N ALA A 177 -5.97 -21.78 -5.54
CA ALA A 177 -6.83 -22.46 -6.51
C ALA A 177 -7.60 -21.49 -7.42
N LEU A 178 -7.77 -20.22 -7.01
CA LEU A 178 -8.43 -19.17 -7.80
C LEU A 178 -7.46 -18.39 -8.71
N VAL A 179 -6.14 -18.58 -8.54
CA VAL A 179 -5.11 -17.89 -9.34
C VAL A 179 -5.12 -18.45 -10.76
N CYS A 180 -5.51 -17.59 -11.70
CA CYS A 180 -5.44 -17.87 -13.14
C CYS A 180 -4.01 -17.65 -13.67
N GLU A 181 -3.70 -18.29 -14.79
CA GLU A 181 -2.45 -17.99 -15.52
C GLU A 181 -2.53 -16.56 -16.10
N GLY A 182 -1.48 -15.76 -15.89
CA GLY A 182 -1.38 -14.41 -16.43
C GLY A 182 -0.71 -13.43 -15.47
N GLU A 183 -1.06 -12.15 -15.60
CA GLU A 183 -0.37 -11.05 -14.90
C GLU A 183 -1.00 -10.68 -13.54
N GLY A 184 -2.28 -11.01 -13.35
CA GLY A 184 -3.03 -10.74 -12.12
C GLY A 184 -3.80 -11.97 -11.63
N LEU A 185 -4.50 -11.83 -10.51
CA LEU A 185 -5.20 -12.93 -9.84
C LEU A 185 -6.22 -13.64 -10.75
N CYS A 186 -6.89 -12.91 -11.63
CA CYS A 186 -7.84 -13.43 -12.62
C CYS A 186 -7.23 -13.59 -14.03
N GLY A 187 -5.90 -13.48 -14.17
CA GLY A 187 -5.16 -13.60 -15.42
C GLY A 187 -4.75 -12.24 -16.02
N GLU A 188 -5.41 -11.16 -15.61
CA GLU A 188 -5.08 -9.78 -15.96
C GLU A 188 -5.10 -8.89 -14.71
N ILE A 189 -4.43 -7.73 -14.76
CA ILE A 189 -4.44 -6.76 -13.67
C ILE A 189 -5.84 -6.16 -13.52
N SER A 190 -6.44 -6.33 -12.34
CA SER A 190 -7.82 -5.95 -12.06
C SER A 190 -8.00 -5.40 -10.64
N LEU A 191 -9.23 -5.02 -10.29
CA LEU A 191 -9.59 -4.62 -8.92
C LEU A 191 -9.31 -5.74 -7.91
N GLU A 192 -9.37 -7.02 -8.32
CA GLU A 192 -9.01 -8.14 -7.43
C GLU A 192 -7.58 -8.01 -6.91
N ASP A 193 -6.65 -7.58 -7.76
CA ASP A 193 -5.25 -7.39 -7.39
C ASP A 193 -5.10 -6.23 -6.42
N ILE A 194 -5.74 -5.10 -6.74
CA ILE A 194 -5.76 -3.91 -5.87
C ILE A 194 -6.31 -4.27 -4.49
N LEU A 195 -7.31 -5.14 -4.37
CA LEU A 195 -7.87 -5.54 -3.08
C LEU A 195 -7.05 -6.61 -2.35
N THR A 196 -6.51 -7.59 -3.08
CA THR A 196 -5.89 -8.80 -2.52
C THR A 196 -4.42 -8.61 -2.20
N PHE A 197 -3.64 -8.00 -3.10
CA PHE A 197 -2.20 -7.81 -2.91
C PHE A 197 -1.85 -7.08 -1.61
N PRO A 198 -2.54 -5.99 -1.19
CA PRO A 198 -2.25 -5.34 0.10
C PRO A 198 -2.32 -6.26 1.31
N ILE A 199 -3.26 -7.21 1.31
CA ILE A 199 -3.45 -8.16 2.41
C ILE A 199 -2.29 -9.17 2.40
N LEU A 200 -2.00 -9.76 1.23
CA LEU A 200 -0.91 -10.72 1.08
C LEU A 200 0.46 -10.08 1.36
N ARG A 201 0.71 -8.88 0.83
CA ARG A 201 1.91 -8.08 1.08
C ARG A 201 2.12 -7.88 2.57
N ASN A 202 1.09 -7.49 3.30
CA ASN A 202 1.21 -7.29 4.75
C ASN A 202 1.45 -8.60 5.51
N LEU A 203 0.87 -9.71 5.06
CA LEU A 203 1.12 -11.04 5.64
C LEU A 203 2.59 -11.48 5.50
N THR A 204 3.35 -10.96 4.52
CA THR A 204 4.79 -11.29 4.39
C THR A 204 5.64 -10.89 5.61
N VAL A 205 5.12 -10.06 6.53
CA VAL A 205 5.77 -9.77 7.81
C VAL A 205 5.75 -10.95 8.79
N VAL A 206 4.89 -11.94 8.55
CA VAL A 206 4.64 -13.05 9.48
C VAL A 206 5.56 -14.21 9.12
N ARG A 207 6.52 -14.51 9.99
CA ARG A 207 7.36 -15.71 9.83
C ARG A 207 6.53 -16.98 10.06
N GLY A 208 6.81 -18.02 9.27
CA GLY A 208 6.16 -19.33 9.40
C GLY A 208 4.92 -19.51 8.53
N ILE A 209 4.51 -18.51 7.74
CA ILE A 209 3.54 -18.75 6.66
C ILE A 209 4.18 -19.70 5.64
N GLN A 210 3.48 -20.79 5.33
CA GLN A 210 3.79 -21.68 4.22
C GLN A 210 3.10 -21.12 2.99
N TRP A 211 3.85 -20.36 2.19
CA TRP A 211 3.32 -19.75 0.99
C TRP A 211 3.17 -20.79 -0.11
N PRO A 212 1.95 -20.95 -0.67
CA PRO A 212 1.78 -21.76 -1.85
C PRO A 212 2.49 -21.13 -3.06
N GLN A 213 2.99 -21.96 -3.98
CA GLN A 213 3.98 -21.52 -4.98
C GLN A 213 3.41 -20.44 -5.91
N LYS A 214 2.18 -20.59 -6.42
CA LYS A 214 1.59 -19.58 -7.32
C LYS A 214 1.38 -18.25 -6.61
N LEU A 215 1.06 -18.26 -5.32
CA LEU A 215 0.90 -17.04 -4.53
C LEU A 215 2.24 -16.37 -4.23
N MET A 216 3.30 -17.16 -4.01
CA MET A 216 4.66 -16.60 -3.89
C MET A 216 5.08 -15.93 -5.21
N ASP A 217 4.88 -16.61 -6.34
CA ASP A 217 5.21 -16.07 -7.66
C ASP A 217 4.41 -14.79 -7.96
N TYR A 218 3.11 -14.81 -7.66
CA TYR A 218 2.23 -13.65 -7.75
C TYR A 218 2.72 -12.47 -6.90
N LEU A 219 3.06 -12.71 -5.63
CA LEU A 219 3.53 -11.67 -4.71
C LEU A 219 4.81 -11.00 -5.21
N LEU A 220 5.78 -11.78 -5.67
CA LEU A 220 7.04 -11.27 -6.18
C LEU A 220 6.83 -10.45 -7.45
N ALA A 221 6.07 -10.98 -8.41
CA ALA A 221 5.78 -10.30 -9.67
C ALA A 221 4.97 -9.01 -9.46
N MET A 222 3.95 -9.04 -8.59
CA MET A 222 3.12 -7.86 -8.30
C MET A 222 3.90 -6.81 -7.52
N SER A 223 4.79 -7.21 -6.60
CA SER A 223 5.69 -6.29 -5.89
C SER A 223 6.62 -5.56 -6.85
N GLU A 224 7.23 -6.28 -7.81
CA GLU A 224 8.08 -5.71 -8.84
C GLU A 224 7.30 -4.73 -9.74
N ARG A 225 6.16 -5.17 -10.28
CA ARG A 225 5.32 -4.36 -11.19
C ARG A 225 4.76 -3.10 -10.54
N SER A 226 4.34 -3.19 -9.29
CA SER A 226 3.75 -2.07 -8.56
C SER A 226 4.78 -1.16 -7.89
N GLY A 227 6.04 -1.60 -7.77
CA GLY A 227 7.06 -0.92 -6.99
C GLY A 227 6.83 -0.96 -5.46
N VAL A 228 5.85 -1.72 -4.98
CA VAL A 228 5.54 -1.83 -3.55
C VAL A 228 6.32 -2.99 -2.92
N ALA A 229 7.24 -2.67 -2.02
CA ALA A 229 8.10 -3.66 -1.36
C ALA A 229 7.33 -4.60 -0.40
N LEU A 230 7.76 -5.87 -0.38
CA LEU A 230 7.35 -6.89 0.60
C LEU A 230 8.15 -6.77 1.91
N TYR A 231 7.78 -7.55 2.93
CA TYR A 231 8.38 -7.55 4.27
C TYR A 231 9.18 -8.81 4.61
N PHE A 232 9.45 -9.69 3.65
CA PHE A 232 10.13 -10.97 3.91
C PHE A 232 11.47 -10.82 4.64
N ASP A 233 12.24 -9.76 4.33
CA ASP A 233 13.52 -9.44 4.95
C ASP A 233 13.41 -9.01 6.42
N ARG A 234 12.22 -8.56 6.84
CA ARG A 234 11.90 -8.07 8.17
C ARG A 234 10.91 -8.96 8.93
N ALA A 235 10.59 -10.14 8.39
CA ALA A 235 9.55 -11.00 8.93
C ALA A 235 9.88 -11.52 10.35
N LEU A 236 8.88 -11.50 11.23
CA LEU A 236 8.98 -11.88 12.65
C LEU A 236 8.15 -13.13 12.99
#